data_AF-A0A915SCI0-F1
#
_entry.id   AF-A0A915SCI0-F1
#
_cell.length_a   1.000
_cell.length_b   1.000
_cell.length_c   1.000
_cell.angle_alpha   90.00
_cell.angle_beta   90.00
_cell.angle_gamma   90.00
#
_symmetry.space_group_name_H-M   'P 1'
#
loop_
_entity.id
_entity.type
_entity.pdbx_description
1 polymer ?
#
loop_
_entity_poly.entity_id
_entity_poly.type
_entity_poly.pdbx_seq_one_letter_code
_entity_poly.pdbx_strand_id
1 'polypeptide(L)'
;MFEYIIKKYFPNIIEESMKSKMIRKELIIAIFFLNMLIYSIPLSLFSYYYIILPQSFLLSYSKFIGYILTLSNIEYILTANTLHVGSVNFIIDQECTGFKSVFAIFAMIFSTPILNIRNKIMYFIYSSLILYILNIFRLWSVFFLYVRFNLNPYFVHNVLWEIFTTMFLVIFWIIFIKKYKKGLVI
;
A
#
# COMPACT_ATOMS: atom_id res chain seq x y z
N MET A 1 -18.80 1.89 -0.59
CA MET A 1 -19.99 1.18 -0.07
C MET A 1 -21.09 2.13 0.39
N PHE A 2 -20.80 3.03 1.33
CA PHE A 2 -21.79 3.96 1.90
C PHE A 2 -22.39 4.93 0.88
N GLU A 3 -21.66 5.25 -0.18
CA GLU A 3 -22.16 6.05 -1.29
C GLU A 3 -23.40 5.44 -1.95
N TYR A 4 -23.50 4.10 -2.04
CA TYR A 4 -24.68 3.44 -2.58
C TYR A 4 -25.84 3.41 -1.59
N ILE A 5 -25.52 3.25 -0.29
CA ILE A 5 -26.52 3.26 0.79
C ILE A 5 -27.18 4.64 0.87
N ILE A 6 -26.38 5.71 0.93
CA ILE A 6 -26.88 7.09 0.99
C ILE A 6 -27.70 7.40 -0.27
N LYS A 7 -27.20 7.03 -1.46
CA LYS A 7 -27.94 7.25 -2.71
C LYS A 7 -29.28 6.52 -2.76
N LYS A 8 -29.38 5.32 -2.18
CA LYS A 8 -30.60 4.51 -2.21
C LYS A 8 -31.60 4.88 -1.14
N TYR A 9 -31.14 5.16 0.09
CA TYR A 9 -32.01 5.29 1.27
C TYR A 9 -32.13 6.71 1.80
N PHE A 10 -31.21 7.62 1.43
CA PHE A 10 -31.17 8.99 1.94
C PHE A 10 -30.99 10.04 0.81
N PRO A 11 -31.87 10.05 -0.21
CA PRO A 11 -31.73 10.97 -1.35
C PRO A 11 -31.78 12.44 -0.93
N ASN A 12 -32.57 12.79 0.09
CA ASN A 12 -32.70 14.15 0.61
C ASN A 12 -31.36 14.74 1.06
N ILE A 13 -30.47 13.92 1.64
CA ILE A 13 -29.13 14.35 2.08
C ILE A 13 -28.27 14.74 0.86
N ILE A 14 -28.41 14.01 -0.24
CA ILE A 14 -27.71 14.31 -1.49
C ILE A 14 -28.24 15.62 -2.07
N GLU A 15 -29.56 15.80 -2.13
CA GLU A 15 -30.18 17.04 -2.63
C GLU A 15 -29.77 18.27 -1.81
N GLU A 16 -29.77 18.17 -0.48
CA GLU A 16 -29.28 19.26 0.38
C GLU A 16 -27.81 19.55 0.16
N SER A 17 -26.98 18.51 -0.02
CA SER A 17 -25.56 18.70 -0.29
C SER A 17 -25.30 19.46 -1.59
N MET A 18 -26.19 19.38 -2.58
CA MET A 18 -26.06 20.15 -3.83
C MET A 18 -26.29 21.64 -3.64
N LYS A 19 -27.00 22.06 -2.58
CA LYS A 19 -27.27 23.48 -2.28
C LYS A 19 -26.04 24.25 -1.82
N SER A 20 -25.05 23.56 -1.22
CA SER A 20 -23.84 24.19 -0.70
C SER A 20 -22.58 23.38 -1.02
N LYS A 21 -21.59 24.06 -1.62
CA LYS A 21 -20.27 23.46 -1.90
C LYS A 21 -19.56 22.95 -0.64
N MET A 22 -19.82 23.56 0.52
CA MET A 22 -19.25 23.13 1.81
C MET A 22 -19.88 21.81 2.26
N ILE A 23 -21.21 21.74 2.31
CA ILE A 23 -21.95 20.53 2.70
C ILE A 23 -21.61 19.36 1.77
N ARG A 24 -21.48 19.61 0.46
CA ARG A 24 -21.01 18.58 -0.50
C ARG A 24 -19.63 18.03 -0.15
N LYS A 25 -18.68 18.88 0.23
CA LYS A 25 -17.34 18.42 0.61
C LYS A 25 -17.37 17.61 1.90
N GLU A 26 -18.11 18.08 2.89
CA GLU A 26 -18.27 17.40 4.18
C GLU A 26 -18.88 16.00 3.98
N LEU A 27 -19.92 15.88 3.16
CA LEU A 27 -20.53 14.59 2.83
C LEU A 27 -19.55 13.66 2.13
N ILE A 28 -18.79 14.13 1.14
CA ILE A 28 -17.76 13.34 0.44
C ILE A 28 -16.71 12.82 1.43
N ILE A 29 -16.24 13.70 2.33
CA ILE A 29 -15.22 13.37 3.33
C ILE A 29 -15.78 12.37 4.35
N ALA A 30 -17.02 12.56 4.82
CA ALA A 30 -17.68 11.65 5.74
C ALA A 30 -17.84 10.25 5.14
N ILE A 31 -18.32 10.16 3.88
CA ILE A 31 -18.43 8.88 3.17
C ILE A 31 -17.07 8.22 3.00
N PHE A 32 -16.03 9.00 2.68
CA PHE A 32 -14.67 8.48 2.58
C PHE A 32 -14.21 7.85 3.90
N PHE A 33 -14.33 8.55 5.02
CA PHE A 33 -13.91 8.01 6.32
C PHE A 33 -14.73 6.81 6.77
N LEU A 34 -16.06 6.82 6.56
CA LEU A 34 -16.92 5.68 6.87
C LEU A 34 -16.52 4.43 6.06
N ASN A 35 -16.27 4.59 4.76
CA ASN A 35 -15.77 3.50 3.95
C ASN A 35 -14.37 3.06 4.39
N MET A 36 -13.51 4.00 4.80
CA MET A 36 -12.13 3.72 5.23
C MET A 36 -12.07 2.85 6.47
N LEU A 37 -12.99 3.05 7.42
CA LEU A 37 -13.13 2.18 8.60
C LEU A 37 -13.34 0.71 8.19
N ILE A 38 -14.15 0.45 7.17
CA ILE A 38 -14.45 -0.90 6.70
C ILE A 38 -13.30 -1.45 5.84
N TYR A 39 -12.84 -0.69 4.85
CA TYR A 39 -11.83 -1.18 3.92
C TYR A 39 -10.42 -1.25 4.52
N SER A 40 -10.17 -0.66 5.69
CA SER A 40 -8.93 -0.82 6.45
C SER A 40 -8.86 -2.11 7.28
N ILE A 41 -9.97 -2.86 7.41
CA ILE A 41 -9.99 -4.12 8.19
C ILE A 41 -8.90 -5.11 7.74
N PRO A 42 -8.72 -5.40 6.43
CA PRO A 42 -7.65 -6.30 5.98
C PRO A 42 -6.24 -5.84 6.39
N LEU A 43 -5.98 -4.53 6.31
CA LEU A 43 -4.71 -3.94 6.74
C LEU A 43 -4.49 -4.14 8.26
N SER A 44 -5.54 -3.91 9.04
CA SER A 44 -5.51 -4.11 10.50
C SER A 44 -5.25 -5.58 10.84
N LEU A 45 -6.01 -6.51 10.26
CA LEU A 45 -5.84 -7.95 10.48
C LEU A 45 -4.44 -8.44 10.09
N PHE A 46 -3.89 -7.91 9.00
CA PHE A 46 -2.53 -8.23 8.57
C PHE A 46 -1.46 -7.64 9.49
N SER A 47 -1.68 -6.44 10.04
CA SER A 47 -0.73 -5.76 10.94
C SER A 47 -0.71 -6.36 12.34
N TYR A 48 -1.84 -6.92 12.81
CA TYR A 48 -1.94 -7.63 14.09
C TYR A 48 -1.67 -9.15 13.96
N TYR A 49 -1.13 -9.61 12.83
CA TYR A 49 -0.80 -11.02 12.60
C TYR A 49 -1.99 -11.99 12.70
N TYR A 50 -3.23 -11.52 12.52
CA TYR A 50 -4.40 -12.40 12.35
C TYR A 50 -4.41 -13.06 10.96
N ILE A 51 -3.87 -12.36 9.95
CA ILE A 51 -3.57 -12.92 8.63
C ILE A 51 -2.06 -13.13 8.56
N ILE A 52 -1.63 -14.39 8.50
CA ILE A 52 -0.22 -14.76 8.48
C ILE A 52 0.14 -15.34 7.11
N LEU A 53 1.21 -14.84 6.51
CA LEU A 53 1.75 -15.42 5.28
C LEU A 53 2.42 -16.78 5.58
N PRO A 54 2.20 -17.80 4.74
CA PRO A 54 2.86 -19.09 4.94
C PRO A 54 4.39 -18.96 4.94
N GLN A 55 5.06 -19.73 5.80
CA GLN A 55 6.52 -19.71 5.86
C GLN A 55 7.16 -20.06 4.50
N SER A 56 6.55 -20.96 3.73
CA SER A 56 6.98 -21.30 2.37
C SER A 56 6.97 -20.10 1.42
N PHE A 57 6.01 -19.18 1.57
CA PHE A 57 5.97 -17.93 0.83
C PHE A 57 7.15 -17.04 1.21
N LEU A 58 7.39 -16.84 2.51
CA LEU A 58 8.51 -16.00 2.99
C LEU A 58 9.87 -16.55 2.53
N LEU A 59 10.06 -17.87 2.57
CA LEU A 59 11.25 -18.53 2.03
C LEU A 59 11.42 -18.29 0.53
N SER A 60 10.35 -18.42 -0.24
CA SER A 60 10.38 -18.20 -1.69
C SER A 60 10.64 -16.75 -2.04
N TYR A 61 10.02 -15.82 -1.30
CA TYR A 61 10.25 -14.39 -1.44
C TYR A 61 11.69 -14.02 -1.09
N SER A 62 12.26 -14.61 -0.03
CA SER A 62 13.66 -14.39 0.36
C SER A 62 14.64 -14.87 -0.71
N LYS A 63 14.38 -16.04 -1.31
CA LYS A 63 15.15 -16.54 -2.46
C LYS A 63 15.08 -15.59 -3.65
N PHE A 64 13.90 -15.05 -3.94
CA PHE A 64 13.71 -14.09 -5.03
C PHE A 64 14.48 -12.78 -4.79
N ILE A 65 14.44 -12.24 -3.57
CA ILE A 65 15.24 -11.06 -3.20
C ILE A 65 16.74 -11.38 -3.29
N GLY A 66 17.19 -12.54 -2.80
CA GLY A 66 18.56 -13.00 -2.96
C GLY A 66 18.99 -13.04 -4.43
N TYR A 67 18.16 -13.59 -5.32
CA TYR A 67 18.44 -13.58 -6.75
C TYR A 67 18.66 -12.16 -7.31
N ILE A 68 17.87 -11.18 -6.88
CA ILE A 68 18.07 -9.77 -7.28
C ILE A 68 19.40 -9.20 -6.75
N LEU A 69 19.81 -9.59 -5.55
CA LEU A 69 21.12 -9.21 -5.00
C LEU A 69 22.28 -9.80 -5.83
N THR A 70 22.18 -11.07 -6.25
CA THR A 70 23.18 -11.67 -7.15
C THR A 70 23.29 -10.94 -8.48
N LEU A 71 22.18 -10.48 -9.06
CA LEU A 71 22.20 -9.67 -10.29
C LEU A 71 22.96 -8.35 -10.12
N SER A 72 23.12 -7.88 -8.88
CA SER A 72 23.85 -6.67 -8.52
C SER A 72 25.27 -6.94 -8.01
N ASN A 73 25.78 -8.18 -8.17
CA ASN A 73 27.05 -8.64 -7.63
C ASN A 73 27.19 -8.46 -6.11
N ILE A 74 26.09 -8.55 -5.37
CA ILE A 74 26.10 -8.56 -3.90
C ILE A 74 26.15 -10.00 -3.43
N GLU A 75 27.24 -10.38 -2.77
CA GLU A 75 27.37 -11.68 -2.14
C GLU A 75 26.46 -11.79 -0.92
N TYR A 76 25.77 -12.92 -0.81
CA TYR A 76 24.92 -13.22 0.34
C TYR A 76 24.91 -14.71 0.65
N ILE A 77 24.60 -15.04 1.91
CA ILE A 77 24.25 -16.39 2.34
C ILE A 77 22.78 -16.35 2.76
N LEU A 78 21.97 -17.28 2.26
CA LEU A 78 20.57 -17.41 2.66
C LEU A 78 20.42 -18.63 3.56
N THR A 79 20.00 -18.42 4.80
CA THR A 79 19.57 -19.49 5.70
C THR A 79 18.11 -19.28 6.08
N ALA A 80 17.25 -20.23 5.69
CA ALA A 80 15.79 -20.07 5.77
C ALA A 80 15.32 -18.77 5.07
N ASN A 81 14.72 -17.83 5.82
CA ASN A 81 14.27 -16.53 5.34
C ASN A 81 15.20 -15.37 5.78
N THR A 82 16.43 -15.69 6.18
CA THR A 82 17.42 -14.70 6.63
C THR A 82 18.51 -14.55 5.57
N LEU A 83 18.69 -13.31 5.09
CA LEU A 83 19.79 -12.93 4.20
C LEU A 83 20.95 -12.41 5.04
N HIS A 84 22.11 -13.06 4.90
CA HIS A 84 23.36 -12.66 5.51
C HIS A 84 24.21 -11.95 4.44
N VAL A 85 24.49 -10.67 4.63
CA VAL A 85 25.30 -9.85 3.72
C VAL A 85 26.40 -9.19 4.55
N GLY A 86 27.64 -9.65 4.38
CA GLY A 86 28.75 -9.22 5.23
C GLY A 86 28.50 -9.56 6.70
N SER A 87 28.52 -8.55 7.58
CA SER A 87 28.24 -8.70 9.01
C SER A 87 26.77 -8.49 9.39
N VAL A 88 25.90 -8.20 8.41
CA VAL A 88 24.50 -7.87 8.66
C VAL A 88 23.61 -9.06 8.33
N ASN A 89 22.66 -9.32 9.25
CA ASN A 89 21.63 -10.33 9.09
C ASN A 89 20.28 -9.64 8.93
N PHE A 90 19.57 -9.94 7.86
CA PHE A 90 18.25 -9.35 7.59
C PHE A 90 17.21 -10.45 7.43
N ILE A 91 16.28 -10.52 8.39
CA ILE A 91 15.17 -11.47 8.36
C ILE A 91 14.08 -10.90 7.47
N ILE A 92 13.74 -11.60 6.39
CA ILE A 92 12.61 -11.25 5.54
C ILE A 92 11.36 -11.82 6.19
N ASP A 93 10.58 -10.94 6.80
CA ASP A 93 9.32 -11.24 7.44
C ASP A 93 8.13 -10.80 6.57
N GLN A 94 6.94 -10.93 7.15
CA GLN A 94 5.70 -10.53 6.51
C GLN A 94 5.64 -9.03 6.19
N GLU A 95 6.29 -8.17 6.98
CA GLU A 95 6.27 -6.73 6.77
C GLU A 95 7.12 -6.31 5.57
N CYS A 96 8.15 -7.10 5.27
CA CYS A 96 9.05 -6.90 4.15
C CYS A 96 8.42 -7.18 2.78
N THR A 97 7.27 -7.84 2.71
CA THR A 97 6.67 -8.33 1.46
C THR A 97 5.92 -7.27 0.63
N GLY A 98 5.62 -6.11 1.23
CA GLY A 98 4.86 -5.04 0.58
C GLY A 98 3.33 -5.20 0.61
N PHE A 99 2.80 -6.29 1.19
CA PHE A 99 1.36 -6.50 1.32
C PHE A 99 0.65 -5.42 2.16
N LYS A 100 1.31 -4.86 3.20
CA LYS A 100 0.78 -3.72 3.96
C LYS A 100 0.44 -2.55 3.03
N SER A 101 1.33 -2.21 2.10
CA SER A 101 1.11 -1.14 1.12
C SER A 101 -0.03 -1.45 0.16
N VAL A 102 -0.17 -2.72 -0.26
CA VAL A 102 -1.28 -3.18 -1.10
C VAL A 102 -2.63 -3.03 -0.37
N PHE A 103 -2.71 -3.43 0.89
CA PHE A 103 -3.94 -3.26 1.68
C PHE A 103 -4.24 -1.78 1.96
N ALA A 104 -3.21 -0.95 2.18
CA ALA A 104 -3.38 0.49 2.35
C ALA A 104 -3.95 1.16 1.09
N ILE A 105 -3.40 0.84 -0.11
CA ILE A 105 -3.90 1.42 -1.36
C ILE A 105 -5.30 0.90 -1.71
N PHE A 106 -5.58 -0.38 -1.42
CA PHE A 106 -6.93 -0.93 -1.51
C PHE A 106 -7.91 -0.09 -0.69
N ALA A 107 -7.59 0.14 0.60
CA ALA A 107 -8.46 0.89 1.48
C ALA A 107 -8.70 2.31 0.98
N MET A 108 -7.66 3.04 0.57
CA MET A 108 -7.80 4.40 0.06
C MET A 108 -8.62 4.50 -1.25
N ILE A 109 -8.37 3.63 -2.22
CA ILE A 109 -9.06 3.64 -3.52
C ILE A 109 -10.55 3.31 -3.34
N PHE A 110 -10.84 2.23 -2.60
CA PHE A 110 -12.23 1.77 -2.45
C PHE A 110 -13.05 2.68 -1.54
N SER A 111 -12.40 3.38 -0.61
CA SER A 111 -13.04 4.39 0.24
C SER A 111 -13.42 5.66 -0.49
N THR A 112 -12.72 5.99 -1.56
CA THR A 112 -13.02 7.17 -2.36
C THR A 112 -14.43 7.02 -2.97
N PRO A 113 -15.36 7.99 -2.78
CA PRO A 113 -16.77 7.85 -3.17
C PRO A 113 -16.97 8.05 -4.68
N ILE A 114 -16.46 7.10 -5.48
CA ILE A 114 -16.61 7.02 -6.93
C ILE A 114 -17.52 5.82 -7.26
N LEU A 115 -18.54 6.03 -8.08
CA LEU A 115 -19.54 5.01 -8.44
C LEU A 115 -19.02 3.95 -9.41
N ASN A 116 -17.97 4.26 -10.19
CA ASN A 116 -17.46 3.32 -11.18
C ASN A 116 -16.47 2.34 -10.53
N ILE A 117 -16.98 1.16 -10.15
CA ILE A 117 -16.18 0.09 -9.53
C ILE A 117 -15.08 -0.43 -10.45
N ARG A 118 -15.31 -0.47 -11.77
CA ARG A 118 -14.32 -0.92 -12.76
C ARG A 118 -13.08 -0.02 -12.73
N ASN A 119 -13.27 1.30 -12.61
CA ASN A 119 -12.16 2.25 -12.49
C ASN A 119 -11.35 2.03 -11.20
N LYS A 120 -12.03 1.76 -10.08
CA LYS A 120 -11.39 1.43 -8.80
C LYS A 120 -10.54 0.16 -8.93
N ILE A 121 -11.10 -0.92 -9.46
CA ILE A 121 -10.41 -2.21 -9.63
C ILE A 121 -9.20 -2.07 -10.55
N MET A 122 -9.37 -1.46 -11.73
CA MET A 122 -8.27 -1.30 -12.69
C MET A 122 -7.13 -0.48 -12.09
N TYR A 123 -7.44 0.66 -11.45
CA TYR A 123 -6.41 1.49 -10.84
C TYR A 123 -5.72 0.79 -9.66
N PHE A 124 -6.47 0.04 -8.86
CA PHE A 124 -5.94 -0.77 -7.77
C PHE A 124 -4.95 -1.83 -8.28
N ILE A 125 -5.26 -2.54 -9.37
CA ILE A 125 -4.34 -3.54 -9.96
C ILE A 125 -3.04 -2.87 -10.39
N TYR A 126 -3.12 -1.77 -11.15
CA TYR A 126 -1.92 -1.06 -11.63
C TYR A 126 -1.08 -0.50 -10.47
N SER A 127 -1.71 0.18 -9.51
CA SER A 127 -0.99 0.76 -8.36
C SER A 127 -0.39 -0.32 -7.45
N SER A 128 -1.09 -1.44 -7.24
CA SER A 128 -0.57 -2.57 -6.44
C SER A 128 0.67 -3.19 -7.08
N LEU A 129 0.66 -3.38 -8.40
CA LEU A 129 1.81 -3.93 -9.12
C LEU A 129 3.02 -3.00 -9.03
N ILE A 130 2.80 -1.69 -9.19
CA ILE A 130 3.87 -0.70 -9.04
C ILE A 130 4.39 -0.65 -7.60
N LEU A 131 3.51 -0.64 -6.60
CA LEU A 131 3.92 -0.64 -5.18
C LEU A 131 4.71 -1.89 -4.81
N TYR A 132 4.36 -3.05 -5.37
CA TYR A 132 5.11 -4.27 -5.16
C TYR A 132 6.52 -4.19 -5.76
N ILE A 133 6.67 -3.63 -6.96
CA ILE A 133 7.99 -3.37 -7.58
C ILE A 133 8.79 -2.37 -6.74
N LEU A 134 8.17 -1.29 -6.26
CA LEU A 134 8.82 -0.31 -5.38
C LEU A 134 9.26 -0.94 -4.05
N ASN A 135 8.52 -1.91 -3.52
CA ASN A 135 8.90 -2.65 -2.32
C ASN A 135 10.13 -3.55 -2.57
N ILE A 136 10.20 -4.22 -3.71
CA ILE A 136 11.39 -4.98 -4.12
C ILE A 136 12.60 -4.04 -4.24
N PHE A 137 12.42 -2.89 -4.93
CA PHE A 137 13.45 -1.87 -5.05
C PHE A 137 13.90 -1.35 -3.67
N ARG A 138 12.96 -1.15 -2.74
CA ARG A 138 13.26 -0.78 -1.36
C ARG A 138 14.20 -1.80 -0.70
N LEU A 139 13.86 -3.08 -0.72
CA LEU A 139 14.69 -4.12 -0.12
C LEU A 139 16.08 -4.16 -0.76
N TRP A 140 16.14 -4.15 -2.10
CA TRP A 140 17.40 -4.09 -2.83
C TRP A 140 18.25 -2.87 -2.42
N SER A 141 17.64 -1.69 -2.33
CA SER A 141 18.35 -0.45 -2.00
C SER A 141 18.95 -0.45 -0.59
N VAL A 142 18.32 -1.12 0.39
CA VAL A 142 18.88 -1.29 1.74
C VAL A 142 20.21 -2.03 1.67
N PHE A 143 20.26 -3.16 0.97
CA PHE A 143 21.50 -3.94 0.83
C PHE A 143 22.53 -3.22 -0.04
N PHE A 144 22.11 -2.63 -1.15
CA PHE A 144 23.00 -1.89 -2.05
C PHE A 144 23.70 -0.73 -1.35
N LEU A 145 22.93 0.07 -0.59
CA LEU A 145 23.47 1.21 0.15
C LEU A 145 24.40 0.78 1.29
N TYR A 146 24.08 -0.33 1.96
CA TYR A 146 24.97 -0.92 2.95
C TYR A 146 26.29 -1.37 2.32
N VAL A 147 26.26 -2.18 1.26
CA VAL A 147 27.49 -2.74 0.66
C VAL A 147 28.35 -1.64 0.02
N ARG A 148 27.74 -0.66 -0.64
CA ARG A 148 28.49 0.35 -1.40
C ARG A 148 28.96 1.54 -0.57
N PHE A 149 28.18 1.94 0.43
CA PHE A 149 28.42 3.17 1.21
C PHE A 149 28.55 2.92 2.72
N ASN A 150 28.47 1.66 3.17
CA ASN A 150 28.52 1.26 4.57
C ASN A 150 27.47 1.98 5.44
N LEU A 151 26.32 2.32 4.85
CA LEU A 151 25.22 2.96 5.56
C LEU A 151 24.51 1.95 6.46
N ASN A 152 24.06 2.41 7.63
CA ASN A 152 23.32 1.56 8.56
C ASN A 152 22.02 1.04 7.90
N PRO A 153 21.88 -0.28 7.68
CA PRO A 153 20.76 -0.85 6.95
C PRO A 153 19.42 -0.65 7.67
N TYR A 154 19.40 -0.62 9.01
CA TYR A 154 18.18 -0.36 9.78
C TYR A 154 17.70 1.08 9.61
N PHE A 155 18.63 2.05 9.58
CA PHE A 155 18.30 3.44 9.33
C PHE A 155 17.72 3.62 7.92
N VAL A 156 18.42 3.07 6.91
CA VAL A 156 17.96 3.11 5.52
C VAL A 156 16.60 2.42 5.37
N HIS A 157 16.42 1.27 6.02
CA HIS A 157 15.14 0.54 6.02
C HIS A 157 14.00 1.40 6.57
N ASN A 158 14.18 2.01 7.74
CA ASN A 158 13.13 2.81 8.37
C ASN A 158 12.79 4.05 7.54
N VAL A 159 13.79 4.80 7.07
CA VAL A 159 13.57 5.99 6.25
C VAL A 159 12.82 5.65 4.97
N LEU A 160 13.24 4.59 4.26
CA LEU A 160 12.55 4.16 3.05
C LEU A 160 11.18 3.55 3.36
N TRP A 161 11.01 2.85 4.47
CA TRP A 161 9.72 2.28 4.83
C TRP A 161 8.71 3.37 5.16
N GLU A 162 9.02 4.27 6.09
CA GLU A 162 8.10 5.29 6.58
C GLU A 162 7.84 6.38 5.55
N ILE A 163 8.88 6.96 4.97
CA ILE A 163 8.74 8.14 4.12
C ILE A 163 8.37 7.73 2.71
N PHE A 164 9.13 6.82 2.09
CA PHE A 164 8.95 6.47 0.68
C PHE A 164 7.59 5.80 0.49
N THR A 165 7.28 4.76 1.26
CA THR A 165 6.01 4.01 1.11
C THR A 165 4.80 4.93 1.28
N THR A 166 4.80 5.76 2.33
CA THR A 166 3.69 6.70 2.60
C THR A 166 3.55 7.73 1.48
N MET A 167 4.67 8.27 0.99
CA MET A 167 4.66 9.23 -0.12
C MET A 167 4.04 8.61 -1.38
N PHE A 168 4.43 7.39 -1.77
CA PHE A 168 3.85 6.73 -2.95
C PHE A 168 2.36 6.44 -2.79
N LEU A 169 1.96 5.98 -1.60
CA LEU A 169 0.56 5.74 -1.28
C LEU A 169 -0.29 7.01 -1.47
N VAL A 170 0.16 8.14 -0.94
CA VAL A 170 -0.53 9.43 -1.08
C VAL A 170 -0.51 9.91 -2.55
N ILE A 171 0.62 9.79 -3.25
CA ILE A 171 0.73 10.20 -4.65
C ILE A 171 -0.24 9.40 -5.53
N PHE A 172 -0.27 8.07 -5.41
CA PHE A 172 -1.20 7.24 -6.18
C PHE A 172 -2.65 7.57 -5.87
N TRP A 173 -2.98 7.82 -4.60
CA TRP A 173 -4.33 8.22 -4.23
C TRP A 173 -4.72 9.60 -4.80
N ILE A 174 -3.81 10.58 -4.76
CA ILE A 174 -4.04 11.90 -5.38
C ILE A 174 -4.24 11.77 -6.89
N ILE A 175 -3.41 10.99 -7.58
CA ILE A 175 -3.53 10.75 -9.03
C ILE A 175 -4.89 10.10 -9.33
N PHE A 176 -5.30 9.11 -8.53
CA PHE A 176 -6.60 8.46 -8.65
C PHE A 176 -7.76 9.46 -8.54
N ILE A 177 -7.77 10.29 -7.48
CA ILE A 177 -8.80 11.31 -7.27
C ILE A 177 -8.81 12.31 -8.43
N LYS A 178 -7.65 12.82 -8.86
CA LYS A 178 -7.58 13.78 -9.96
C LYS A 178 -8.12 13.20 -11.27
N LYS A 179 -7.78 11.94 -11.58
CA LYS A 179 -8.21 11.25 -12.80
C LYS A 179 -9.71 10.98 -12.82
N TYR A 180 -10.30 10.60 -11.69
CA TYR A 180 -11.70 10.16 -11.61
C TYR A 180 -12.62 11.15 -10.89
N LYS A 181 -12.19 12.41 -10.71
CA LYS A 181 -12.95 13.47 -10.05
C LYS A 181 -14.38 13.66 -10.58
N LYS A 182 -14.58 13.48 -11.89
CA LYS A 182 -15.91 13.60 -12.55
C LYS A 182 -16.89 12.48 -12.17
N GLY A 183 -16.41 11.38 -11.59
CA GLY A 183 -17.22 10.22 -11.21
C GLY A 183 -17.53 10.13 -9.71
N LEU A 184 -17.28 11.21 -8.96
CA LEU A 184 -17.70 11.30 -7.56
C LEU A 184 -19.23 11.21 -7.48
N VAL A 185 -19.74 10.60 -6.40
CA VAL A 185 -21.16 10.26 -6.19
C VAL A 185 -22.10 11.48 -6.19
N ILE A 186 -21.53 12.68 -6.16
CA ILE A 186 -22.21 13.99 -6.13
C ILE A 186 -21.53 14.88 -7.15
#